data_AF-A0A447TYI4-F1
#
_entry.id   AF-A0A447TYI4-F1
#
_cell.length_a   1.000
_cell.length_b   1.000
_cell.length_c   1.000
_cell.angle_alpha   90.00
_cell.angle_beta   90.00
_cell.angle_gamma   90.00
#
_symmetry.space_group_name_H-M   'P 1'
#
loop_
_entity.id
_entity.type
_entity.pdbx_description
1 polymer ?
#
loop_
_entity_poly.entity_id
_entity_poly.type
_entity_poly.pdbx_seq_one_letter_code
_entity_poly.pdbx_strand_id
1 'polypeptide(L)' 'MADPGETAYALSKAAIVGLTKSLAVEYAQSGIRVNAICPGYVRTPMAEKHCPSV' A
#
# COMPACT_ATOMS: atom_id res chain seq x y z
N MET A 1 -0.10 8.39 0.46
CA MET A 1 -1.22 9.31 0.76
C MET A 1 -1.47 9.23 2.25
N ALA A 2 -1.52 10.37 2.92
CA ALA A 2 -1.78 10.45 4.35
C ALA A 2 -2.54 11.76 4.58
N ASP A 3 -3.85 11.68 4.42
CA ASP A 3 -4.74 12.82 4.61
C ASP A 3 -5.20 12.92 6.07
N PRO A 4 -5.53 14.12 6.58
CA PRO A 4 -6.06 14.28 7.93
C PRO A 4 -7.29 13.38 8.14
N GLY A 5 -7.28 12.58 9.21
CA GLY A 5 -8.35 11.63 9.53
C GLY A 5 -8.09 10.19 9.06
N GLU A 6 -7.06 9.95 8.25
CA GLU A 6 -6.73 8.61 7.73
C GLU A 6 -5.55 7.94 8.47
N THR A 7 -5.23 8.35 9.70
CA THR A 7 -4.04 7.88 10.45
C THR A 7 -3.94 6.35 10.51
N ALA A 8 -5.05 5.66 10.78
CA ALA A 8 -5.08 4.20 10.83
C ALA A 8 -4.78 3.58 9.45
N TYR A 9 -5.35 4.14 8.38
CA TYR A 9 -5.09 3.69 7.01
C TYR A 9 -3.63 3.90 6.63
N ALA A 10 -3.07 5.09 6.89
CA ALA A 10 -1.67 5.41 6.62
C ALA A 10 -0.71 4.50 7.38
N LEU A 11 -0.97 4.25 8.67
CA LEU A 11 -0.21 3.31 9.49
C LEU A 11 -0.24 1.89 8.90
N SER A 12 -1.44 1.38 8.62
CA SER A 12 -1.60 0.03 8.07
C SER A 12 -0.89 -0.12 6.71
N LYS A 13 -0.98 0.88 5.83
CA LYS A 13 -0.29 0.83 4.52
C LYS A 13 1.23 0.92 4.65
N ALA A 14 1.75 1.70 5.60
CA ALA A 14 3.18 1.72 5.90
C ALA A 14 3.67 0.39 6.48
N ALA A 15 2.87 -0.24 7.36
CA ALA A 15 3.20 -1.55 7.94
C ALA A 15 3.36 -2.64 6.86
N ILE A 16 2.53 -2.62 5.81
CA ILE A 16 2.65 -3.55 4.68
C ILE A 16 4.00 -3.42 3.97
N VAL A 17 4.56 -2.21 3.86
CA VAL A 17 5.89 -2.00 3.24
C VAL A 17 6.99 -2.68 4.06
N GLY A 18 6.96 -2.55 5.39
CA GLY A 18 7.88 -3.23 6.29
C GLY A 18 7.73 -4.76 6.22
N LEU A 19 6.48 -5.24 6.28
CA LEU A 19 6.16 -6.66 6.18
C LEU A 19 6.69 -7.27 4.88
N THR A 20 6.45 -6.59 3.76
CA THR A 20 6.92 -7.03 2.42
C THR A 20 8.43 -7.26 2.40
N LYS A 21 9.20 -6.34 2.99
CA LYS A 21 10.66 -6.46 3.07
C LYS A 21 11.08 -7.63 3.95
N SER A 22 10.42 -7.83 5.09
CA SER A 22 10.70 -8.95 5.99
C SER A 22 10.46 -10.29 5.30
N LEU A 23 9.29 -10.46 4.67
CA LEU A 23 8.94 -11.70 3.97
C LEU A 23 9.83 -11.95 2.75
N ALA A 24 10.26 -10.90 2.04
CA ALA A 24 11.18 -11.05 0.92
C ALA A 24 12.52 -11.67 1.34
N VAL A 25 13.02 -11.35 2.54
CA VAL A 25 14.24 -11.97 3.09
C VAL A 25 13.95 -13.38 3.60
N GLU A 26 12.85 -13.56 4.32
CA GLU A 26 12.46 -14.85 4.92
C GLU A 26 12.30 -15.95 3.87
N TYR A 27 11.66 -15.64 2.74
CA TYR A 27 11.40 -16.61 1.68
C TYR A 27 12.44 -16.62 0.54
N ALA A 28 13.54 -15.87 0.69
CA ALA A 28 14.58 -15.79 -0.34
C ALA A 28 15.18 -17.16 -0.68
N GLN A 29 15.43 -18.01 0.34
CA GLN A 29 15.99 -19.35 0.16
C GLN A 29 15.04 -20.30 -0.57
N SER A 30 13.74 -20.06 -0.46
CA SER A 30 12.71 -20.83 -1.18
C SER A 30 12.49 -20.32 -2.61
N GLY A 31 13.24 -19.31 -3.06
CA GLY A 31 13.10 -18.71 -4.39
C GLY A 31 11.82 -17.90 -4.59
N ILE A 32 11.11 -17.54 -3.52
CA ILE A 32 9.84 -16.79 -3.58
C ILE A 32 10.14 -15.30 -3.43
N ARG A 33 9.61 -14.48 -4.36
CA ARG A 33 9.74 -13.02 -4.32
C ARG A 33 8.48 -12.40 -3.75
N VAL A 34 8.64 -11.47 -2.80
CA VAL A 34 7.54 -10.73 -2.19
C VAL A 34 7.69 -9.25 -2.50
N ASN A 35 6.64 -8.63 -3.06
CA ASN A 35 6.64 -7.21 -3.46
C ASN A 35 5.29 -6.58 -3.13
N ALA A 36 5.29 -5.27 -2.88
CA ALA A 36 4.09 -4.48 -2.66
C ALA A 36 3.99 -3.38 -3.71
N ILE A 37 2.80 -3.19 -4.25
CA ILE A 37 2.49 -2.08 -5.16
C ILE A 37 1.79 -1.00 -4.33
N CYS A 38 2.26 0.24 -4.44
CA CYS A 38 1.75 1.37 -3.69
C CYS A 38 1.05 2.35 -4.64
N PRO A 39 -0.20 2.06 -5.06
CA PRO A 39 -0.94 2.94 -5.94
C PRO A 39 -1.31 4.25 -5.23
N GLY A 40 -1.47 5.31 -6.03
CA GLY A 40 -2.18 6.53 -5.63
C GLY A 40 -3.69 6.33 -5.74
N TYR A 41 -4.42 7.41 -6.01
CA TYR A 41 -5.82 7.29 -6.39
C TYR A 41 -5.96 6.43 -7.65
N VAL A 42 -6.84 5.43 -7.58
CA VAL A 42 -7.17 4.56 -8.70
C VAL A 42 -8.57 4.91 -9.16
N ARG A 43 -8.73 5.11 -10.48
CA ARG A 43 -10.00 5.50 -11.08
C ARG A 43 -11.09 4.48 -10.78
N THR A 44 -11.99 4.90 -9.90
CA THR A 44 -13.17 4.15 -9.46
C THR A 44 -14.26 5.17 -9.12
N PRO A 45 -15.56 4.81 -9.19
CA PRO A 45 -16.64 5.75 -8.86
C PRO A 45 -16.56 6.32 -7.43
N MET A 46 -15.86 5.63 -6.51
CA MET A 46 -15.58 6.15 -5.17
C MET A 46 -14.46 7.21 -5.21
N ALA A 47 -13.36 6.91 -5.90
CA ALA A 47 -12.21 7.81 -5.96
C ALA A 47 -12.57 9.13 -6.66
N GLU A 48 -13.37 9.09 -7.73
CA GLU A 48 -13.85 10.30 -8.44
C GLU A 48 -14.64 11.25 -7.52
N LYS A 49 -15.32 10.72 -6.48
CA LYS A 49 -16.02 11.55 -5.48
C LYS A 49 -15.07 12.25 -4.51
N HIS A 50 -13.94 11.63 -4.19
CA HIS A 50 -12.97 12.14 -3.21
C HIS A 50 -11.86 12.98 -3.87
N CYS A 51 -11.55 12.68 -5.14
CA CYS A 51 -10.57 13.40 -5.93
C CYS A 51 -11.09 13.48 -7.39
N PRO A 52 -11.85 14.52 -7.77
CA PRO A 52 -12.52 14.59 -9.07
C PRO A 52 -11.59 14.78 -10.28
N SER A 53 -10.28 14.90 -10.04
CA SER A 53 -9.24 15.06 -11.06
C SER A 53 -8.44 13.79 -11.36
N VAL A 54 -8.81 12.64 -10.76
CA VAL A 54 -8.17 11.33 -10.98
C VAL A 54 -8.80 10.55 -12.13
#